data_AF-A0A6N7M7E7-F1
#
_entry.id   AF-A0A6N7M7E7-F1
#
_cell.length_a   1.000
_cell.length_b   1.000
_cell.length_c   1.000
_cell.angle_alpha   90.00
_cell.angle_beta   90.00
_cell.angle_gamma   90.00
#
_symmetry.space_group_name_H-M   'P 1'
#
loop_
_entity.id
_entity.type
_entity.pdbx_description
1 polymer ?
#
loop_
_entity_poly.entity_id
_entity_poly.type
_entity_poly.pdbx_seq_one_letter_code
_entity_poly.pdbx_strand_id
1 'polypeptide(L)'
;MLLSKRNFKTQLGNTDLELEAKTGQGLIIKNIMIFDPTLNYITVTISKTTVGYFRVAGVLGNHLSFHVGRAVPTPFLSTPGNINQTTLLKYLFNLGLFKGYPVASGEKFLITGAKKATSVQCVEFEIWDAEDITPEMENGSKATSYLYVNYGRSAATINVTTDVILNTANNPAEFPDLTIIMKISFDNKTSIETGK
;
A
#
# COMPACT_ATOMS: atom_id res chain seq x y z
N MET A 1 15.78 -20.91 -4.59
CA MET A 1 16.63 -20.22 -3.59
C MET A 1 16.49 -18.68 -3.62
N LEU A 2 16.52 -18.00 -2.46
CA LEU A 2 16.65 -16.53 -2.39
C LEU A 2 18.03 -16.10 -2.91
N LEU A 3 18.06 -15.18 -3.88
CA LEU A 3 19.29 -14.67 -4.50
C LEU A 3 19.71 -13.31 -3.94
N SER A 4 18.75 -12.40 -3.70
CA SER A 4 19.02 -11.08 -3.11
C SER A 4 17.84 -10.60 -2.25
N LYS A 5 18.13 -10.27 -0.99
CA LYS A 5 17.11 -9.97 0.04
C LYS A 5 16.50 -8.57 -0.07
N ARG A 6 17.18 -7.60 -0.66
CA ARG A 6 16.72 -6.20 -0.63
C ARG A 6 17.25 -5.43 -1.82
N ASN A 7 16.34 -5.10 -2.73
CA ASN A 7 16.61 -4.36 -3.96
C ASN A 7 15.59 -3.25 -4.11
N PHE A 8 15.97 -2.22 -4.86
CA PHE A 8 15.12 -1.08 -5.12
C PHE A 8 15.12 -0.73 -6.60
N LYS A 9 13.93 -0.42 -7.12
CA LYS A 9 13.78 0.18 -8.44
C LYS A 9 13.03 1.48 -8.24
N THR A 10 13.60 2.57 -8.74
CA THR A 10 13.00 3.90 -8.67
C THR A 10 12.76 4.43 -10.07
N GLN A 11 11.60 5.03 -10.28
CA GLN A 11 11.22 5.76 -11.47
C GLN A 11 10.92 7.22 -11.08
N LEU A 12 11.55 8.14 -11.79
CA LEU A 12 11.35 9.58 -11.62
C LEU A 12 10.57 10.13 -12.81
N GLY A 13 9.71 11.10 -12.54
CA GLY A 13 9.10 11.92 -13.57
C GLY A 13 7.93 11.26 -14.30
N ASN A 14 7.70 11.68 -15.54
CA ASN A 14 6.43 11.50 -16.24
C ASN A 14 6.25 10.13 -16.92
N THR A 15 6.78 9.07 -16.31
CA THR A 15 6.73 7.70 -16.82
C THR A 15 6.29 6.75 -15.73
N ASP A 16 5.53 5.73 -16.10
CA ASP A 16 5.05 4.69 -15.19
C ASP A 16 6.20 3.73 -14.84
N LEU A 17 6.28 3.28 -13.58
CA LEU A 17 7.32 2.34 -13.15
C LEU A 17 7.04 0.95 -13.70
N GLU A 18 7.99 0.42 -14.46
CA GLU A 18 8.00 -0.96 -14.93
C GLU A 18 9.21 -1.72 -14.36
N LEU A 19 8.99 -2.94 -13.91
CA LEU A 19 10.01 -3.85 -13.40
C LEU A 19 9.77 -5.27 -13.93
N GLU A 20 10.69 -5.76 -14.74
CA GLU A 20 10.65 -7.10 -15.33
C GLU A 20 11.48 -8.09 -14.52
N ALA A 21 10.90 -9.27 -14.26
CA ALA A 21 11.64 -10.42 -13.79
C ALA A 21 12.42 -11.04 -14.96
N LYS A 22 13.71 -10.70 -15.09
CA LYS A 22 14.60 -11.27 -16.11
C LYS A 22 14.59 -12.81 -16.11
N THR A 23 14.97 -13.40 -17.24
CA THR A 23 15.13 -14.85 -17.38
C THR A 23 15.98 -15.45 -16.27
N GLY A 24 15.46 -16.48 -15.60
CA GLY A 24 16.16 -17.21 -14.55
C GLY A 24 16.03 -16.60 -13.15
N GLN A 25 15.21 -15.55 -12.97
CA GLN A 25 14.88 -15.01 -11.65
C GLN A 25 13.38 -14.76 -11.50
N GLY A 26 12.90 -14.92 -10.27
CA GLY A 26 11.59 -14.44 -9.81
C GLY A 26 11.76 -13.23 -8.89
N LEU A 27 10.72 -12.41 -8.77
CA LEU A 27 10.72 -11.26 -7.85
C LEU A 27 9.58 -11.37 -6.83
N ILE A 28 9.82 -10.91 -5.61
CA ILE A 28 8.76 -10.63 -4.64
C ILE A 28 8.79 -9.15 -4.30
N ILE A 29 7.79 -8.39 -4.74
CA ILE A 29 7.65 -6.97 -4.39
C ILE A 29 7.05 -6.86 -2.99
N LYS A 30 7.79 -6.28 -2.05
CA LYS A 30 7.42 -6.20 -0.63
C LYS A 30 6.83 -4.86 -0.24
N ASN A 31 7.17 -3.81 -0.99
CA ASN A 31 6.76 -2.46 -0.68
C ASN A 31 6.69 -1.61 -1.95
N ILE A 32 5.80 -0.63 -1.93
CA ILE A 32 5.62 0.39 -2.95
C ILE A 32 5.59 1.74 -2.23
N MET A 33 6.36 2.70 -2.75
CA MET A 33 6.43 4.08 -2.26
C MET A 33 6.17 5.03 -3.42
N ILE A 34 5.29 6.00 -3.21
CA ILE A 34 4.80 6.96 -4.20
C ILE A 34 4.85 8.36 -3.58
N PHE A 35 5.50 9.29 -4.28
CA PHE A 35 5.56 10.70 -3.93
C PHE A 35 5.02 11.53 -5.09
N ASP A 36 4.21 12.53 -4.74
CA ASP A 36 3.59 13.50 -5.65
C ASP A 36 2.98 12.88 -6.93
N PRO A 37 2.02 11.93 -6.78
CA PRO A 37 1.37 11.30 -7.92
C PRO A 37 0.41 12.26 -8.65
N THR A 38 0.09 11.94 -9.91
CA THR A 38 -0.94 12.67 -10.67
C THR A 38 -2.35 12.35 -10.20
N LEU A 39 -2.65 11.09 -9.87
CA LEU A 39 -3.97 10.66 -9.43
C LEU A 39 -4.00 10.37 -7.93
N ASN A 40 -5.20 10.31 -7.37
CA ASN A 40 -5.41 9.95 -5.97
C ASN A 40 -5.11 8.47 -5.66
N TYR A 41 -5.00 7.64 -6.70
CA TYR A 41 -4.78 6.22 -6.59
C TYR A 41 -3.82 5.72 -7.67
N ILE A 42 -3.16 4.60 -7.38
CA ILE A 42 -2.39 3.83 -8.36
C ILE A 42 -3.03 2.47 -8.62
N THR A 43 -2.82 1.96 -9.82
CA THR A 43 -3.11 0.56 -10.17
C THR A 43 -1.81 -0.20 -10.29
N VAL A 44 -1.77 -1.38 -9.66
CA VAL A 44 -0.65 -2.31 -9.70
C VAL A 44 -1.06 -3.52 -10.53
N THR A 45 -0.29 -3.82 -11.57
CA THR A 45 -0.55 -4.96 -12.46
C THR A 45 0.68 -5.85 -12.58
N ILE A 46 0.46 -7.15 -12.68
CA ILE A 46 1.48 -8.13 -13.09
C ILE A 46 1.05 -8.71 -14.43
N SER A 47 1.89 -8.54 -15.45
CA SER A 47 1.57 -8.85 -16.84
C SER A 47 0.35 -8.04 -17.32
N LYS A 48 -0.86 -8.62 -17.27
CA LYS A 48 -2.13 -7.96 -17.60
C LYS A 48 -3.17 -8.05 -16.49
N THR A 49 -2.82 -8.68 -15.37
CA THR A 49 -3.72 -8.89 -14.23
C THR A 49 -3.54 -7.75 -13.23
N THR A 50 -4.63 -7.09 -12.86
CA THR A 50 -4.64 -6.14 -11.75
C THR A 50 -4.56 -6.90 -10.43
N VAL A 51 -3.49 -6.68 -9.68
CA VAL A 51 -3.22 -7.37 -8.40
C VAL A 51 -3.35 -6.43 -7.20
N GLY A 52 -3.43 -5.13 -7.44
CA GLY A 52 -3.54 -4.15 -6.35
C GLY A 52 -4.00 -2.79 -6.84
N TYR A 53 -4.65 -2.07 -5.94
CA TYR A 53 -5.09 -0.70 -6.18
C TYR A 53 -5.06 0.06 -4.87
N PHE A 54 -4.34 1.17 -4.85
CA PHE A 54 -3.97 1.80 -3.59
C PHE A 54 -4.09 3.31 -3.65
N ARG A 55 -4.56 3.88 -2.53
CA ARG A 55 -4.65 5.31 -2.35
C ARG A 55 -3.27 5.94 -2.10
N VAL A 56 -2.96 6.95 -2.90
CA VAL A 56 -1.66 7.65 -2.88
C VAL A 56 -1.75 9.17 -2.81
N ALA A 57 -2.95 9.76 -2.89
CA ALA A 57 -3.15 11.19 -2.68
C ALA A 57 -4.62 11.57 -2.33
N GLY A 58 -4.86 12.88 -2.29
CA GLY A 58 -6.15 13.50 -1.99
C GLY A 58 -6.40 13.67 -0.49
N VAL A 59 -7.63 14.05 -0.14
CA VAL A 59 -8.00 14.47 1.23
C VAL A 59 -7.77 13.38 2.28
N LEU A 60 -7.94 12.10 1.92
CA LEU A 60 -7.73 10.97 2.85
C LEU A 60 -6.27 10.46 2.87
N GLY A 61 -5.33 11.23 2.29
CA GLY A 61 -3.89 10.97 2.41
C GLY A 61 -3.32 9.91 1.46
N ASN A 62 -2.11 9.46 1.78
CA ASN A 62 -1.30 8.53 0.99
C ASN A 62 -0.81 7.37 1.86
N HIS A 63 -1.28 6.15 1.57
CA HIS A 63 -0.93 4.93 2.32
C HIS A 63 0.40 4.31 1.87
N LEU A 64 0.94 4.76 0.74
CA LEU A 64 2.19 4.32 0.13
C LEU A 64 3.19 5.49 0.08
N SER A 65 3.18 6.38 1.06
CA SER A 65 4.03 7.58 1.05
C SER A 65 5.52 7.25 1.19
N PHE A 66 6.37 8.09 0.60
CA PHE A 66 7.77 8.15 1.00
C PHE A 66 7.85 8.77 2.39
N HIS A 67 8.31 7.97 3.34
CA HIS A 67 8.63 8.46 4.66
C HIS A 67 10.00 9.11 4.61
N VAL A 68 10.01 10.39 4.27
CA VAL A 68 11.16 11.22 4.60
C VAL A 68 11.20 11.33 6.12
N GLY A 69 12.29 10.85 6.72
CA GLY A 69 12.69 11.27 8.05
C GLY A 69 12.96 12.78 8.01
N ARG A 70 11.90 13.57 8.04
CA ARG A 70 11.97 15.03 7.97
C ARG A 70 12.31 15.51 9.37
N ALA A 71 13.59 15.51 9.71
CA ALA A 71 14.13 16.36 10.77
C ALA A 71 14.18 17.81 10.25
N VAL A 72 13.04 18.43 10.00
CA VAL A 72 13.00 19.87 9.76
C VAL A 72 12.52 20.55 11.03
N PRO A 73 13.36 21.40 11.65
CA PRO A 73 12.88 22.29 12.69
C PRO A 73 12.08 23.39 12.00
N THR A 74 10.77 23.17 11.81
CA THR A 74 9.87 24.26 11.44
C THR A 74 9.18 24.80 12.69
N PRO A 75 9.12 26.12 12.92
CA PRO A 75 8.37 26.71 14.03
C PRO A 75 6.83 26.62 13.87
N PHE A 76 6.32 25.96 12.82
CA PHE A 76 4.90 26.00 12.44
C PHE A 76 4.24 24.64 12.15
N LEU A 77 4.97 23.52 12.26
CA LEU A 77 4.40 22.17 12.21
C LEU A 77 4.91 21.42 13.44
N SER A 78 4.10 21.42 14.49
CA SER A 78 4.38 20.79 15.79
C SER A 78 4.21 19.28 15.80
N THR A 79 4.28 18.61 14.66
CA THR A 79 4.25 17.14 14.61
C THR A 79 5.65 16.66 14.26
N PRO A 80 6.43 16.17 15.25
CA PRO A 80 7.66 15.44 14.96
C PRO A 80 7.34 14.39 13.91
N GLY A 81 8.07 14.40 12.79
CA GLY A 81 7.98 13.31 11.83
C GLY A 81 8.27 12.02 12.59
N ASN A 82 7.28 11.13 12.67
CA ASN A 82 7.44 9.86 13.34
C ASN A 82 8.57 9.10 12.62
N ILE A 83 9.70 8.91 13.30
CA ILE A 83 10.93 8.28 12.77
C ILE A 83 10.74 6.81 12.31
N ASN A 84 9.54 6.25 12.47
CA ASN A 84 9.18 4.88 12.13
C ASN A 84 7.97 4.77 11.20
N GLN A 85 7.61 5.82 10.45
CA GLN A 85 6.52 5.68 9.49
C GLN A 85 6.92 4.70 8.38
N THR A 86 6.01 3.78 8.09
CA THR A 86 6.16 2.79 7.04
C THR A 86 4.88 2.76 6.20
N THR A 87 4.98 2.28 4.98
CA THR A 87 3.79 2.18 4.10
C THR A 87 2.86 1.10 4.66
N LEU A 88 1.58 1.16 4.28
CA LEU A 88 0.63 0.11 4.64
C LEU A 88 1.14 -1.28 4.22
N LEU A 89 1.65 -1.40 2.99
CA LEU A 89 2.16 -2.67 2.47
C LEU A 89 3.35 -3.19 3.26
N LYS A 90 4.30 -2.32 3.61
CA LYS A 90 5.46 -2.74 4.40
C LYS A 90 5.08 -3.15 5.81
N TYR A 91 4.13 -2.44 6.43
CA TYR A 91 3.57 -2.81 7.73
C TYR A 91 2.93 -4.20 7.68
N LEU A 92 2.03 -4.43 6.72
CA LEU A 92 1.37 -5.72 6.54
C LEU A 92 2.35 -6.84 6.19
N PHE A 93 3.40 -6.53 5.43
CA PHE A 93 4.46 -7.48 5.11
C PHE A 93 5.23 -7.92 6.36
N ASN A 94 5.61 -6.97 7.21
CA ASN A 94 6.32 -7.26 8.45
C ASN A 94 5.45 -8.05 9.45
N LEU A 95 4.13 -7.91 9.38
CA LEU A 95 3.17 -8.71 10.16
C LEU A 95 2.90 -10.11 9.55
N GLY A 96 3.41 -10.40 8.35
CA GLY A 96 3.12 -11.64 7.64
C GLY A 96 1.70 -11.74 7.06
N LEU A 97 0.93 -10.64 7.09
CA LEU A 97 -0.42 -10.54 6.53
C LEU A 97 -0.40 -10.26 5.02
N PHE A 98 0.72 -9.76 4.52
CA PHE A 98 0.97 -9.56 3.10
C PHE A 98 2.25 -10.28 2.72
N LYS A 99 2.19 -11.24 1.78
CA LYS A 99 3.37 -12.02 1.39
C LYS A 99 4.20 -11.38 0.26
N GLY A 100 3.78 -10.22 -0.23
CA GLY A 100 4.37 -9.57 -1.39
C GLY A 100 3.63 -9.89 -2.68
N TYR A 101 4.03 -9.23 -3.76
CA TYR A 101 3.58 -9.51 -5.12
C TYR A 101 4.61 -10.40 -5.83
N PRO A 102 4.29 -11.68 -6.10
CA PRO A 102 5.17 -12.58 -6.83
C PRO A 102 5.11 -12.26 -8.33
N VAL A 103 6.27 -11.99 -8.92
CA VAL A 103 6.45 -11.74 -10.35
C VAL A 103 7.31 -12.87 -10.90
N ALA A 104 6.70 -13.78 -11.65
CA ALA A 104 7.42 -14.92 -12.20
C ALA A 104 8.37 -14.51 -13.32
N SER A 105 9.38 -15.34 -13.61
CA SER A 105 10.35 -15.08 -14.68
C SER A 105 9.64 -14.78 -16.02
N GLY A 106 10.02 -13.67 -16.65
CA GLY A 106 9.43 -13.16 -17.89
C GLY A 106 8.19 -12.27 -17.70
N GLU A 107 7.66 -12.16 -16.48
CA GLU A 107 6.55 -11.25 -16.19
C GLU A 107 7.02 -9.84 -15.84
N LYS A 108 6.10 -8.90 -15.98
CA LYS A 108 6.33 -7.47 -15.72
C LYS A 108 5.41 -6.98 -14.62
N PHE A 109 6.00 -6.30 -13.65
CA PHE A 109 5.29 -5.51 -12.64
C PHE A 109 5.20 -4.06 -13.10
N LEU A 110 4.00 -3.49 -13.08
CA LEU A 110 3.72 -2.14 -13.55
C LEU A 110 2.91 -1.36 -12.52
N ILE A 111 3.30 -0.10 -12.30
CA ILE A 111 2.54 0.88 -11.53
C ILE A 111 2.04 1.96 -12.47
N THR A 112 0.73 2.18 -12.53
CA THR A 112 0.12 3.26 -13.30
C THR A 112 -0.65 4.23 -12.40
N GLY A 113 -0.87 5.46 -12.89
CA GLY A 113 -1.60 6.52 -12.18
C GLY A 113 -0.72 7.47 -11.35
N ALA A 114 0.55 7.12 -11.17
CA ALA A 114 1.50 7.96 -10.44
C ALA A 114 2.25 8.98 -11.32
N LYS A 115 2.44 8.70 -12.62
CA LYS A 115 3.32 9.51 -13.49
C LYS A 115 3.01 11.01 -13.46
N LYS A 116 3.99 11.80 -13.06
CA LYS A 116 3.99 13.27 -13.03
C LYS A 116 5.44 13.74 -13.14
N ALA A 117 5.70 14.93 -13.68
CA ALA A 117 7.05 15.48 -13.79
C ALA A 117 7.86 15.47 -12.47
N THR A 118 7.17 15.64 -11.35
CA THR A 118 7.73 15.65 -9.98
C THR A 118 7.50 14.35 -9.22
N SER A 119 6.84 13.36 -9.83
CA SER A 119 6.54 12.10 -9.15
C SER A 119 7.79 11.27 -8.93
N VAL A 120 7.82 10.57 -7.80
CA VAL A 120 8.78 9.51 -7.52
C VAL A 120 7.98 8.24 -7.26
N GLN A 121 8.35 7.16 -7.94
CA GLN A 121 7.79 5.82 -7.74
C GLN A 121 8.95 4.91 -7.35
N CYS A 122 8.84 4.17 -6.25
CA CYS A 122 9.87 3.24 -5.82
C CYS A 122 9.25 1.94 -5.35
N VAL A 123 9.86 0.82 -5.71
CA VAL A 123 9.50 -0.52 -5.23
C VAL A 123 10.68 -1.14 -4.50
N GLU A 124 10.40 -1.77 -3.36
CA GLU A 124 11.35 -2.62 -2.64
C GLU A 124 11.01 -4.08 -2.94
N PHE A 125 12.00 -4.87 -3.37
CA PHE A 125 11.77 -6.25 -3.77
C PHE A 125 12.92 -7.19 -3.41
N GLU A 126 12.59 -8.48 -3.36
CA GLU A 126 13.53 -9.59 -3.31
C GLU A 126 13.71 -10.21 -4.69
N ILE A 127 14.88 -10.78 -4.91
CA ILE A 127 15.18 -11.59 -6.10
C ILE A 127 15.34 -13.03 -5.62
N TRP A 128 14.61 -13.91 -6.26
CA TRP A 128 14.55 -15.34 -6.01
C TRP A 128 14.93 -16.09 -7.28
N ASP A 129 15.18 -17.38 -7.15
CA ASP A 129 15.29 -18.27 -8.29
C ASP A 129 13.95 -18.33 -9.03
N ALA A 130 13.99 -18.52 -10.36
CA ALA A 130 12.78 -18.58 -11.17
C ALA A 130 11.85 -19.72 -10.73
N GLU A 131 12.40 -20.84 -10.26
CA GLU A 131 11.62 -22.01 -9.89
C GLU A 131 10.81 -21.82 -8.59
N ASP A 132 11.21 -20.88 -7.71
CA ASP A 132 10.49 -20.66 -6.45
C ASP A 132 9.29 -19.72 -6.60
N ILE A 133 9.25 -18.89 -7.64
CA ILE A 133 8.23 -17.84 -7.78
C ILE A 133 7.31 -18.18 -8.94
N THR A 134 6.07 -18.55 -8.62
CA THR A 134 5.08 -18.91 -9.62
C THR A 134 3.96 -17.86 -9.74
N PRO A 135 3.33 -17.74 -10.92
CA PRO A 135 2.20 -16.83 -11.13
C PRO A 135 0.98 -17.11 -10.24
N GLU A 136 0.83 -18.34 -9.77
CA GLU A 136 -0.34 -18.82 -9.02
C GLU A 136 -0.23 -18.54 -7.51
N MET A 137 0.94 -18.13 -7.03
CA MET A 137 1.13 -17.69 -5.65
C MET A 137 0.18 -16.53 -5.31
N GLU A 138 -0.15 -16.41 -4.03
CA GLU A 138 -1.02 -15.33 -3.52
C GLU A 138 -0.55 -13.96 -4.03
N ASN A 139 -1.49 -13.13 -4.52
CA ASN A 139 -1.23 -11.83 -5.18
C ASN A 139 -0.46 -11.89 -6.52
N GLY A 140 -0.20 -13.08 -7.08
CA GLY A 140 0.39 -13.27 -8.40
C GLY A 140 -0.58 -13.02 -9.55
N SER A 141 -0.08 -13.06 -10.79
CA SER A 141 -0.87 -12.76 -11.99
C SER A 141 -1.96 -13.79 -12.31
N LYS A 142 -1.85 -15.01 -11.76
CA LYS A 142 -2.82 -16.11 -11.89
C LYS A 142 -3.32 -16.60 -10.53
N ALA A 143 -3.18 -15.78 -9.50
CA ALA A 143 -3.61 -16.14 -8.17
C ALA A 143 -5.13 -16.30 -8.10
N THR A 144 -5.58 -17.19 -7.22
CA THR A 144 -7.00 -17.31 -6.82
C THR A 144 -7.29 -16.55 -5.53
N SER A 145 -6.26 -15.99 -4.89
CA SER A 145 -6.34 -15.24 -3.66
C SER A 145 -5.51 -13.95 -3.77
N TYR A 146 -6.15 -12.84 -3.38
CA TYR A 146 -5.55 -11.51 -3.38
C TYR A 146 -5.84 -10.83 -2.04
N LEU A 147 -4.86 -10.08 -1.55
CA LEU A 147 -5.04 -9.10 -0.50
C LEU A 147 -5.74 -7.87 -1.10
N TYR A 148 -6.90 -7.54 -0.55
CA TYR A 148 -7.65 -6.35 -0.93
C TYR A 148 -7.73 -5.36 0.23
N VAL A 149 -7.48 -4.08 -0.05
CA VAL A 149 -7.64 -2.99 0.91
C VAL A 149 -8.90 -2.22 0.56
N ASN A 150 -9.90 -2.30 1.43
CA ASN A 150 -11.15 -1.58 1.29
C ASN A 150 -11.06 -0.23 2.01
N TYR A 151 -11.44 0.85 1.32
CA TYR A 151 -11.47 2.19 1.87
C TYR A 151 -12.91 2.56 2.23
N GLY A 152 -13.23 2.59 3.53
CA GLY A 152 -14.55 2.96 4.03
C GLY A 152 -14.54 4.23 4.87
N ARG A 153 -15.70 4.88 4.95
CA ARG A 153 -15.97 5.96 5.91
C ARG A 153 -17.40 5.84 6.47
N SER A 154 -17.66 6.56 7.56
CA SER A 154 -19.02 6.83 8.00
C SER A 154 -19.70 7.83 7.07
N ALA A 155 -21.01 7.66 6.83
CA ALA A 155 -21.81 8.63 6.06
C ALA A 155 -21.92 10.00 6.74
N ALA A 156 -21.79 10.06 8.07
CA ALA A 156 -21.87 11.28 8.87
C ALA A 156 -20.57 11.54 9.65
N THR A 157 -20.37 12.80 10.05
CA THR A 157 -19.31 13.20 10.97
C THR A 157 -19.43 12.41 12.27
N ILE A 158 -18.32 11.81 12.72
CA ILE A 158 -18.27 11.12 14.01
C ILE A 158 -18.14 12.17 15.10
N ASN A 159 -19.24 12.44 15.81
CA ASN A 159 -19.30 13.44 16.88
C ASN A 159 -19.93 12.89 18.17
N VAL A 160 -20.07 11.57 18.27
CA VAL A 160 -20.70 10.87 19.41
C VAL A 160 -19.81 9.73 19.88
N THR A 161 -19.84 9.46 21.19
CA THR A 161 -19.14 8.31 21.81
C THR A 161 -20.03 7.08 21.76
N THR A 162 -20.35 6.63 20.54
CA THR A 162 -21.15 5.43 20.29
C THR A 162 -20.55 4.63 19.15
N ASP A 163 -21.00 3.39 18.98
CA ASP A 163 -20.68 2.60 17.79
C ASP A 163 -21.06 3.38 16.52
N VAL A 164 -20.12 3.46 15.58
CA VAL A 164 -20.35 4.05 14.26
C VAL A 164 -20.24 2.97 13.20
N ILE A 165 -21.20 2.97 12.27
CA ILE A 165 -21.23 2.08 11.12
C ILE A 165 -20.44 2.72 9.98
N LEU A 166 -19.48 1.98 9.42
CA LEU A 166 -18.77 2.36 8.20
C LEU A 166 -19.54 1.92 6.95
N ASN A 167 -20.62 2.62 6.63
CA ASN A 167 -21.54 2.23 5.57
C ASN A 167 -21.27 2.88 4.19
N THR A 168 -20.24 3.71 4.07
CA THR A 168 -19.90 4.38 2.80
C THR A 168 -18.58 3.83 2.28
N ALA A 169 -18.64 3.12 1.16
CA ALA A 169 -17.45 2.72 0.44
C ALA A 169 -16.88 3.93 -0.32
N ASN A 170 -15.57 4.10 -0.21
CA ASN A 170 -14.77 5.08 -0.96
C ASN A 170 -13.78 4.33 -1.88
N ASN A 171 -14.14 3.10 -2.26
CA ASN A 171 -13.42 2.38 -3.30
C ASN A 171 -13.71 3.04 -4.67
N PRO A 172 -12.79 2.90 -5.62
CA PRO A 172 -13.06 3.20 -7.02
C PRO A 172 -14.16 2.29 -7.57
N ALA A 173 -14.87 2.78 -8.59
CA ALA A 173 -15.97 2.07 -9.22
C ALA A 173 -15.56 0.72 -9.85
N GLU A 174 -14.28 0.54 -10.15
CA GLU A 174 -13.72 -0.65 -10.76
C GLU A 174 -13.56 -1.83 -9.78
N PHE A 175 -13.72 -1.59 -8.47
CA PHE A 175 -13.65 -2.62 -7.45
C PHE A 175 -14.99 -2.81 -6.76
N PRO A 176 -15.35 -4.05 -6.39
CA PRO A 176 -16.61 -4.28 -5.70
C PRO A 176 -16.64 -3.55 -4.37
N ASP A 177 -17.75 -2.87 -4.11
CA ASP A 177 -18.09 -2.37 -2.79
C ASP A 177 -18.39 -3.55 -1.87
N LEU A 178 -17.34 -4.12 -1.28
CA LEU A 178 -17.50 -5.06 -0.18
C LEU A 178 -18.08 -4.25 0.98
N THR A 179 -19.33 -4.52 1.34
CA THR A 179 -20.01 -3.83 2.44
C THR A 179 -19.20 -4.03 3.72
N ILE A 180 -18.62 -2.96 4.25
CA ILE A 180 -17.91 -2.97 5.53
C ILE A 180 -18.96 -2.86 6.64
N ILE A 181 -19.67 -3.94 6.98
CA ILE A 181 -20.46 -3.95 8.22
C ILE A 181 -19.50 -4.19 9.39
N MET A 182 -18.65 -3.19 9.66
CA MET A 182 -17.78 -3.16 10.84
C MET A 182 -18.31 -2.10 11.79
N LYS A 183 -18.68 -2.53 13.00
CA LYS A 183 -18.90 -1.62 14.13
C LYS A 183 -17.54 -1.34 14.76
N ILE A 184 -17.16 -0.07 14.82
CA ILE A 184 -16.00 0.36 15.60
C ILE A 184 -16.54 0.93 16.91
N SER A 185 -16.27 0.25 18.02
CA SER A 185 -16.55 0.74 19.37
C SER A 185 -15.33 1.50 19.88
N PHE A 186 -15.53 2.75 20.28
CA PHE A 186 -14.48 3.57 20.89
C PHE A 186 -14.61 3.53 22.41
N ASP A 187 -13.86 2.67 23.08
CA ASP A 187 -13.77 2.66 24.55
C ASP A 187 -12.79 3.75 25.03
N ASN A 188 -13.31 4.91 25.41
CA ASN A 188 -12.56 5.90 26.18
C ASN A 188 -12.39 5.43 27.64
N LYS A 189 -11.51 4.45 27.88
CA LYS A 189 -11.11 4.11 29.26
C LYS A 189 -10.03 5.08 29.75
N THR A 190 -10.45 6.29 30.13
CA THR A 190 -9.75 7.07 31.15
C THR A 190 -10.42 6.79 32.50
N SER A 191 -9.99 5.72 33.17
CA SER A 191 -10.35 5.48 34.57
C SER A 191 -9.45 6.32 35.48
N ILE A 192 -10.05 7.29 36.18
CA ILE A 192 -9.52 7.80 37.46
C ILE A 192 -10.64 7.59 38.48
N GLU A 193 -10.66 6.44 39.12
CA GLU A 193 -11.42 6.24 40.34
C GLU A 193 -10.71 7.03 41.46
N THR A 194 -11.35 8.10 41.95
CA THR A 194 -11.03 8.65 43.26
C THR A 194 -12.12 8.20 44.21
N GLY A 195 -11.85 7.08 44.88
CA GLY A 195 -12.67 6.62 45.99
C GLY A 195 -12.62 7.61 47.15
N LYS A 196 -13.80 7.93 47.68
CA LYS A 196 -13.98 8.32 49.08
C LYS A 196 -14.83 7.25 49.74
#